data_AF-A0A7R9D3T2-F1
#
_entry.id   AF-A0A7R9D3T2-F1
#
_cell.length_a   1.000
_cell.length_b   1.000
_cell.length_c   1.000
_cell.angle_alpha   90.00
_cell.angle_beta   90.00
_cell.angle_gamma   90.00
#
_symmetry.space_group_name_H-M   'P 1'
#
loop_
_entity.id
_entity.type
_entity.pdbx_description
1 polymer ?
#
loop_
_entity_poly.entity_id
_entity_poly.type
_entity_poly.pdbx_seq_one_letter_code
_entity_poly.pdbx_strand_id
1 'polypeptide(L)'
;MLFCLRSEMQVASVSVRFGLILEAYCRGSQEHMKGLAKQVTCLEKLKATGEMVRTRKDKDKARSFLQEHLEEKHIEESFFKVLNPLNPSFRCKSVRTEKCRVMDSKMRPLWIVFENDDPYGDDIFIIFKNGDDLRQDMLTLQMIRIMDKLWKNEGLDLKMNPYGCISTEHRVGLIEVVLNAETIANIQKEKGMFSATSAFRKGSLLAWLKESNKTDAELNKAIEDFTLSCAGYSVATYVLGVADRHSDNIMVKRTGQLAHSGVSTTGVGHRGRGVGVRAGRCSEGSQVVTGGTERGNWGWGSTYRGRVLGLFHIDFGHILGHFKEKFGFRRERVPFVLTHDFVHVINKGQTRKEAVEFQLFQERCEQAFLILRKHGSLILSLFAMMISTGLPELSSEKDLNYLRDTLVLEMSQEDALTHFRSKFDEALGNSWKTSLNWATHNMSKNNTI
;
A
#
# COMPACT_ATOMS: atom_id res chain seq x y z
N MET A 1 6.78 18.35 10.22
CA MET A 1 6.93 19.79 9.90
C MET A 1 7.99 20.04 8.83
N LEU A 2 9.27 19.69 9.05
CA LEU A 2 10.35 19.93 8.07
C LEU A 2 9.96 19.53 6.64
N PHE A 3 9.62 18.26 6.41
CA PHE A 3 9.33 17.77 5.07
C PHE A 3 8.08 18.39 4.44
N CYS A 4 7.03 18.66 5.23
CA CYS A 4 5.82 19.34 4.75
C CYS A 4 6.10 20.75 4.23
N LEU A 5 7.05 21.48 4.84
CA LEU A 5 7.45 22.81 4.36
C LEU A 5 8.47 22.69 3.22
N ARG A 6 9.44 21.78 3.35
CA ARG A 6 10.50 21.55 2.35
C ARG A 6 9.93 21.12 1.00
N SER A 7 8.87 20.30 0.97
CA SER A 7 8.20 19.84 -0.25
C SER A 7 7.54 20.95 -1.06
N GLU A 8 7.37 22.14 -0.48
CA GLU A 8 6.74 23.31 -1.10
C GLU A 8 7.73 24.47 -1.33
N MET A 9 9.01 24.30 -0.99
CA MET A 9 10.01 25.38 -1.09
C MET A 9 10.28 25.86 -2.52
N GLN A 10 9.99 25.04 -3.53
CA GLN A 10 10.07 25.44 -4.94
C GLN A 10 8.97 26.43 -5.36
N VAL A 11 7.89 26.56 -4.57
CA VAL A 11 6.75 27.40 -4.92
C VAL A 11 7.04 28.83 -4.48
N ALA A 12 7.30 29.71 -5.46
CA ALA A 12 7.77 31.07 -5.22
C ALA A 12 6.85 31.91 -4.29
N SER A 13 5.53 31.67 -4.33
CA SER A 13 4.57 32.41 -3.50
C SER A 13 4.64 32.07 -2.00
N VAL A 14 5.22 30.93 -1.62
CA VAL A 14 5.33 30.48 -0.22
C VAL A 14 6.76 30.25 0.25
N SER A 15 7.74 30.20 -0.66
CA SER A 15 9.14 29.85 -0.37
C SER A 15 9.79 30.73 0.70
N VAL A 16 9.57 32.06 0.66
CA VAL A 16 10.12 32.98 1.67
C VAL A 16 9.51 32.70 3.04
N ARG A 17 8.19 32.55 3.12
CA ARG A 17 7.48 32.29 4.39
C ARG A 17 7.91 30.96 4.99
N PHE A 18 7.91 29.89 4.19
CA PHE A 18 8.29 28.56 4.65
C PHE A 18 9.78 28.47 4.99
N GLY A 19 10.63 29.17 4.24
CA GLY A 19 12.06 29.32 4.54
C GLY A 19 12.31 29.93 5.92
N LEU A 20 11.63 31.03 6.25
CA LEU A 20 11.76 31.68 7.57
C LEU A 20 11.27 30.78 8.72
N ILE A 21 10.17 30.05 8.53
CA ILE A 21 9.66 29.11 9.55
C ILE A 21 10.67 27.96 9.75
N LEU A 22 11.21 27.42 8.66
CA LEU A 22 12.23 26.37 8.71
C LEU A 22 13.52 26.86 9.37
N GLU A 23 13.97 28.07 9.06
CA GLU A 23 15.13 28.68 9.68
C GLU A 23 14.93 28.83 11.19
N ALA A 24 13.79 29.39 11.61
CA ALA A 24 13.46 29.53 13.03
C ALA A 24 13.44 28.17 13.76
N TYR A 25 12.85 27.15 13.14
CA TYR A 25 12.83 25.79 13.68
C TYR A 25 14.24 25.20 13.83
N CYS A 26 15.06 25.27 12.79
CA CYS A 26 16.43 24.75 12.81
C CYS A 26 17.28 25.48 13.85
N ARG A 27 17.12 26.81 13.96
CA ARG A 27 17.81 27.62 14.97
C ARG A 27 17.41 27.23 16.39
N GLY A 28 16.14 26.96 16.63
CA GLY A 28 15.61 26.55 17.93
C GLY A 28 15.85 25.06 18.28
N SER A 29 16.20 24.22 17.31
CA SER A 29 16.29 22.76 17.46
C SER A 29 17.64 22.19 17.02
N GLN A 30 18.75 22.76 17.49
CA GLN A 30 20.12 22.45 17.02
C GLN A 30 20.50 20.96 17.12
N GLU A 31 20.13 20.28 18.20
CA GLU A 31 20.43 18.85 18.35
C GLU A 31 19.66 18.00 17.34
N HIS A 32 18.39 18.34 17.08
CA HIS A 32 17.59 17.65 16.08
C HIS A 32 18.10 17.93 14.66
N MET A 33 18.61 19.13 14.41
CA MET A 33 19.14 19.55 13.10
C MET A 33 20.22 18.61 12.54
N LYS A 34 21.08 18.04 13.40
CA LYS A 34 22.08 17.04 12.99
C LYS A 34 21.43 15.79 12.38
N GLY A 35 20.33 15.33 12.98
CA GLY A 35 19.55 14.20 12.48
C GLY A 35 18.83 14.53 11.16
N LEU A 36 18.25 15.73 11.07
CA LEU A 36 17.59 16.22 9.87
C LEU A 36 18.56 16.39 8.69
N ALA A 37 19.76 16.91 8.94
CA ALA A 37 20.81 17.04 7.94
C ALA A 37 21.19 15.66 7.34
N LYS A 38 21.35 14.63 8.19
CA LYS A 38 21.57 13.26 7.73
C LYS A 38 20.43 12.71 6.88
N GLN A 39 19.17 12.97 7.28
CA GLN A 39 18.02 12.57 6.47
C GLN A 39 18.02 13.24 5.09
N VAL A 40 18.34 14.54 5.04
CA VAL A 40 18.42 15.29 3.78
C VAL A 40 19.53 14.74 2.88
N THR A 41 20.73 14.50 3.42
CA THR A 41 21.83 13.91 2.64
C THR A 41 21.48 12.52 2.11
N CYS A 42 20.85 11.67 2.93
CA CYS A 42 20.34 10.36 2.53
C CYS A 42 19.36 10.47 1.35
N LEU A 43 18.39 11.39 1.42
CA LEU A 43 17.41 11.63 0.36
C LEU A 43 18.06 12.16 -0.94
N GLU A 44 19.04 13.05 -0.83
CA GLU A 44 19.79 13.57 -1.97
C GLU A 44 20.58 12.46 -2.69
N LYS A 45 21.20 11.55 -1.93
CA LYS A 45 21.88 10.37 -2.50
C LYS A 45 20.90 9.40 -3.16
N LEU A 46 19.73 9.16 -2.57
CA LEU A 46 18.68 8.35 -3.21
C LEU A 46 18.18 8.98 -4.50
N LYS A 47 18.02 10.31 -4.53
CA LYS A 47 17.60 11.07 -5.72
C LYS A 47 18.61 10.91 -6.86
N ALA A 48 19.89 11.18 -6.59
CA ALA A 48 20.97 11.00 -7.56
C ALA A 48 21.07 9.55 -8.06
N THR A 49 20.98 8.59 -7.13
CA THR A 49 20.95 7.15 -7.46
C THR A 49 19.78 6.82 -8.39
N GLY A 50 18.58 7.32 -8.07
CA GLY A 50 17.38 7.11 -8.88
C GLY A 50 17.50 7.68 -10.29
N GLU A 51 18.10 8.86 -10.43
CA GLU A 51 18.36 9.49 -11.73
C GLU A 51 19.33 8.65 -12.57
N MET A 52 20.40 8.14 -11.97
CA MET A 52 21.35 7.24 -12.64
C MET A 52 20.72 5.88 -12.99
N VAL A 53 19.89 5.30 -12.12
CA VAL A 53 19.15 4.07 -12.41
C VAL A 53 18.21 4.26 -13.60
N ARG A 54 17.56 5.43 -13.69
CA ARG A 54 16.57 5.73 -14.73
C ARG A 54 17.16 5.80 -16.15
N THR A 55 18.44 6.14 -16.30
CA THR A 55 19.10 6.18 -17.62
C THR A 55 19.34 4.78 -18.21
N ARG A 56 19.25 3.73 -17.39
CA ARG A 56 19.49 2.35 -17.81
C ARG A 56 18.19 1.74 -18.32
N LYS A 57 18.17 1.34 -19.60
CA LYS A 57 16.97 0.73 -20.22
C LYS A 57 16.70 -0.70 -19.74
N ASP A 58 17.76 -1.47 -19.54
CA ASP A 58 17.63 -2.86 -19.08
C ASP A 58 17.37 -2.93 -17.57
N LYS A 59 16.49 -3.84 -17.15
CA LYS A 59 16.04 -3.97 -15.76
C LYS A 59 17.08 -4.62 -14.87
N ASP A 60 17.72 -5.68 -15.34
CA ASP A 60 18.71 -6.41 -14.57
C ASP A 60 19.98 -5.59 -14.41
N LYS A 61 20.44 -4.91 -15.46
CA LYS A 61 21.54 -3.93 -15.38
C LYS A 61 21.23 -2.77 -14.44
N ALA A 62 19.98 -2.28 -14.43
CA ALA A 62 19.56 -1.23 -13.52
C ALA A 62 19.59 -1.70 -12.06
N ARG A 63 19.17 -2.95 -11.80
CA ARG A 63 19.25 -3.58 -10.47
C ARG A 63 20.69 -3.79 -10.02
N SER A 64 21.54 -4.40 -10.84
CA SER A 64 22.95 -4.63 -10.50
C SER A 64 23.66 -3.32 -10.20
N PHE A 65 23.46 -2.30 -11.04
CA PHE A 65 24.00 -0.97 -10.77
C PHE A 65 23.50 -0.36 -9.46
N LEU A 66 22.21 -0.47 -9.14
CA LEU A 66 21.67 0.01 -7.85
C LEU A 66 22.41 -0.66 -6.69
N GLN A 67 22.59 -1.99 -6.74
CA GLN A 67 23.24 -2.74 -5.66
C GLN A 67 24.73 -2.35 -5.53
N GLU A 68 25.48 -2.33 -6.63
CA GLU A 68 26.88 -1.91 -6.66
C GLU A 68 27.07 -0.47 -6.17
N HIS A 69 26.22 0.45 -6.62
CA HIS A 69 26.34 1.86 -6.24
C HIS A 69 26.05 2.11 -4.76
N LEU A 70 25.13 1.34 -4.16
CA LEU A 70 24.83 1.41 -2.73
C LEU A 70 25.96 0.86 -1.85
N GLU A 71 26.86 0.03 -2.40
CA GLU A 71 28.04 -0.52 -1.71
C GLU A 71 29.25 0.42 -1.78
N GLU A 72 29.20 1.48 -2.60
CA GLU A 72 30.26 2.47 -2.62
C GLU A 72 30.37 3.17 -1.25
N LYS A 73 31.58 3.20 -0.68
CA LYS A 73 31.83 3.68 0.70
C LYS A 73 31.19 5.04 1.01
N HIS A 74 31.29 5.99 0.08
CA HIS A 74 30.76 7.34 0.26
C HIS A 74 29.22 7.40 0.23
N ILE A 75 28.58 6.39 -0.37
CA ILE A 75 27.13 6.20 -0.40
C ILE A 75 26.70 5.48 0.88
N GLU A 76 27.36 4.38 1.24
CA GLU A 76 27.11 3.62 2.46
C GLU A 76 27.15 4.52 3.72
N GLU A 77 28.18 5.36 3.84
CA GLU A 77 28.34 6.31 4.96
C GLU A 77 27.17 7.29 5.07
N SER A 78 26.54 7.67 3.95
CA SER A 78 25.38 8.57 3.93
C SER A 78 24.09 7.93 4.45
N PHE A 79 24.03 6.60 4.48
CA PHE A 79 22.89 5.82 4.94
C PHE A 79 23.06 5.28 6.36
N PHE A 80 24.24 5.47 6.98
CA PHE A 80 24.55 4.92 8.29
C PHE A 80 23.84 5.66 9.43
N LYS A 81 23.07 4.91 10.25
CA LYS A 81 22.35 5.40 11.44
C LYS A 81 21.46 6.62 11.18
N VAL A 82 20.71 6.58 10.09
CA VAL A 82 19.75 7.63 9.69
C VAL A 82 18.39 7.37 10.36
N LEU A 83 17.75 8.40 10.91
CA LEU A 83 16.37 8.27 11.39
C LEU A 83 15.42 8.13 10.20
N ASN A 84 14.48 7.20 10.25
CA ASN A 84 13.53 6.98 9.16
C ASN A 84 12.64 8.25 8.96
N PRO A 85 12.65 8.89 7.77
CA PRO A 85 11.86 10.10 7.53
C PRO A 85 10.33 9.87 7.58
N LEU A 86 9.85 8.65 7.35
CA LEU A 86 8.43 8.29 7.43
C LEU A 86 7.96 8.16 8.88
N ASN A 87 8.81 7.59 9.75
CA ASN A 87 8.54 7.41 11.16
C ASN A 87 9.83 7.50 11.98
N PRO A 88 10.09 8.65 12.64
CA PRO A 88 11.32 8.89 13.40
C PRO A 88 11.56 7.95 14.60
N SER A 89 10.56 7.14 14.98
CA SER A 89 10.73 6.10 16.02
C SER A 89 11.65 4.97 15.55
N PHE A 90 11.83 4.81 14.24
CA PHE A 90 12.72 3.83 13.65
C PHE A 90 14.03 4.47 13.20
N ARG A 91 15.13 3.74 13.41
CA ARG A 91 16.47 4.12 12.98
C ARG A 91 17.02 3.09 12.02
N CYS A 92 17.39 3.54 10.83
CA CYS A 92 18.03 2.76 9.80
C CYS A 92 19.53 2.65 10.10
N LYS A 93 20.04 1.45 10.34
CA LYS A 93 21.46 1.22 10.66
C LYS A 93 22.34 1.28 9.42
N SER A 94 22.02 0.49 8.40
CA SER A 94 22.71 0.43 7.09
C SER A 94 21.76 -0.11 6.02
N VAL A 95 22.14 0.01 4.74
CA VAL A 95 21.35 -0.53 3.63
C VAL A 95 21.68 -2.02 3.44
N ARG A 96 20.65 -2.84 3.23
CA ARG A 96 20.78 -4.24 2.78
C ARG A 96 20.73 -4.30 1.26
N THR A 97 21.87 -4.07 0.62
CA THR A 97 22.01 -3.92 -0.83
C THR A 97 21.46 -5.13 -1.59
N GLU A 98 21.63 -6.32 -1.04
CA GLU A 98 21.16 -7.59 -1.62
C GLU A 98 19.62 -7.67 -1.72
N LYS A 99 18.89 -6.94 -0.87
CA LYS A 99 17.42 -6.87 -0.86
C LYS A 99 16.87 -5.66 -1.63
N CYS A 100 17.72 -4.72 -2.03
CA CYS A 100 17.31 -3.56 -2.83
C CYS A 100 16.98 -3.96 -4.27
N ARG A 101 15.99 -3.29 -4.87
CA ARG A 101 15.57 -3.55 -6.26
C ARG A 101 15.00 -2.30 -6.93
N VAL A 102 15.04 -2.29 -8.26
CA VAL A 102 14.37 -1.27 -9.08
C VAL A 102 12.98 -1.76 -9.44
N MET A 103 11.96 -0.96 -9.16
CA MET A 103 10.58 -1.32 -9.46
C MET A 103 10.27 -1.12 -10.94
N ASP A 104 9.42 -2.01 -11.47
CA ASP A 104 9.06 -2.06 -12.88
C ASP A 104 7.90 -1.10 -13.19
N SER A 105 8.23 0.18 -13.33
CA SER A 105 7.29 1.28 -13.61
C SER A 105 7.97 2.38 -14.43
N LYS A 106 7.18 3.25 -15.06
CA LYS A 106 7.66 4.36 -15.91
C LYS A 106 8.73 5.21 -15.21
N MET A 107 8.53 5.50 -13.93
CA MET A 107 9.43 6.36 -13.14
C MET A 107 10.52 5.58 -12.39
N ARG A 108 10.57 4.25 -12.53
CA ARG A 108 11.52 3.33 -11.87
C ARG A 108 11.78 3.65 -10.39
N PRO A 109 10.76 3.59 -9.51
CA PRO A 109 10.94 3.77 -8.08
C PRO A 109 12.00 2.81 -7.52
N LEU A 110 12.73 3.25 -6.50
CA LEU A 110 13.72 2.42 -5.80
C LEU A 110 13.07 1.74 -4.61
N TRP A 111 13.20 0.43 -4.52
CA TRP A 111 12.89 -0.34 -3.32
C TRP A 111 14.17 -0.47 -2.50
N ILE A 112 14.20 0.20 -1.36
CA ILE A 112 15.35 0.25 -0.46
C ILE A 112 15.00 -0.47 0.84
N VAL A 113 15.93 -1.30 1.30
CA VAL A 113 15.78 -2.05 2.56
C VAL A 113 16.90 -1.63 3.49
N PHE A 114 16.54 -1.20 4.68
CA PHE A 114 17.49 -0.87 5.73
C PHE A 114 17.46 -1.94 6.83
N GLU A 115 18.62 -2.27 7.36
CA GLU A 115 18.72 -2.95 8.65
C GLU A 115 18.20 -2.02 9.75
N ASN A 116 17.40 -2.57 10.66
CA ASN A 116 16.95 -1.86 11.84
C ASN A 116 18.11 -1.73 12.85
N ASP A 117 18.27 -0.55 13.44
CA ASP A 117 19.29 -0.37 14.50
C ASP A 117 18.88 -1.05 15.81
N ASP A 118 17.59 -1.34 15.99
CA ASP A 118 17.11 -2.26 17.05
C ASP A 118 17.45 -3.71 16.67
N PRO A 119 18.28 -4.42 17.47
CA PRO A 119 18.66 -5.82 17.20
C PRO A 119 17.48 -6.81 17.12
N TYR A 120 16.33 -6.46 17.70
CA TYR A 120 15.12 -7.28 17.69
C TYR A 120 14.09 -6.80 16.65
N GLY A 121 14.36 -5.68 15.98
CA GLY A 121 13.47 -5.11 14.98
C GLY A 121 13.63 -5.76 13.61
N ASP A 122 12.51 -5.92 12.91
CA ASP A 122 12.51 -6.31 11.50
C ASP A 122 13.12 -5.20 10.63
N ASP A 123 13.66 -5.60 9.47
CA ASP A 123 14.18 -4.68 8.46
C ASP A 123 13.14 -3.63 8.04
N ILE A 124 13.61 -2.43 7.72
CA ILE A 124 12.78 -1.29 7.35
C ILE A 124 12.74 -1.19 5.82
N PHE A 125 11.55 -1.35 5.25
CA PHE A 125 11.34 -1.36 3.81
C PHE A 125 10.70 -0.05 3.36
N ILE A 126 11.35 0.64 2.42
CA ILE A 126 10.94 1.95 1.93
C ILE A 126 10.97 1.96 0.40
N ILE A 127 9.96 2.58 -0.18
CA ILE A 127 9.97 2.92 -1.61
C ILE A 127 10.30 4.39 -1.75
N PHE A 128 11.37 4.67 -2.48
CA PHE A 128 11.73 6.01 -2.91
C PHE A 128 11.19 6.27 -4.31
N LYS A 129 10.39 7.32 -4.45
CA LYS A 129 9.84 7.78 -5.73
C LYS A 129 10.47 9.11 -6.13
N ASN A 130 10.92 9.19 -7.39
CA ASN A 130 11.41 10.42 -8.01
C ASN A 130 10.66 10.66 -9.32
N GLY A 131 9.94 11.79 -9.37
CA GLY A 131 9.13 12.26 -10.49
C GLY A 131 7.63 12.03 -10.36
N ASP A 132 7.15 11.52 -9.23
CA ASP A 132 5.71 11.45 -8.90
C ASP A 132 5.37 12.46 -7.80
N ASP A 133 4.25 13.16 -7.92
CA ASP A 133 3.76 14.07 -6.87
C ASP A 133 2.98 13.28 -5.81
N LEU A 134 3.58 13.09 -4.63
CA LEU A 134 2.97 12.32 -3.53
C LEU A 134 2.10 13.15 -2.57
N ARG A 135 1.89 14.44 -2.86
CA ARG A 135 1.09 15.31 -1.97
C ARG A 135 -0.37 14.87 -1.88
N GLN A 136 -0.92 14.35 -2.98
CA GLN A 136 -2.28 13.79 -3.01
C GLN A 136 -2.39 12.51 -2.16
N ASP A 137 -1.41 11.62 -2.26
CA ASP A 137 -1.36 10.41 -1.42
C ASP A 137 -1.24 10.76 0.06
N MET A 138 -0.39 11.74 0.40
CA MET A 138 -0.28 12.23 1.78
C MET A 138 -1.61 12.76 2.31
N LEU A 139 -2.31 13.60 1.53
CA LEU A 139 -3.61 14.14 1.92
C LEU A 139 -4.63 13.02 2.12
N THR A 140 -4.72 12.10 1.17
CA THR A 140 -5.71 11.02 1.20
C THR A 140 -5.46 10.08 2.39
N LEU A 141 -4.22 9.68 2.62
CA LEU A 141 -3.85 8.86 3.77
C LEU A 141 -4.08 9.60 5.09
N GLN A 142 -3.86 10.92 5.12
CA GLN A 142 -4.17 11.72 6.30
C GLN A 142 -5.67 11.76 6.58
N MET A 143 -6.51 11.91 5.55
CA MET A 143 -7.96 11.84 5.72
C MET A 143 -8.41 10.46 6.19
N ILE A 144 -7.84 9.38 5.65
CA ILE A 144 -8.12 8.00 6.12
C ILE A 144 -7.73 7.84 7.60
N ARG A 145 -6.59 8.39 8.05
CA ARG A 145 -6.21 8.39 9.48
C ARG A 145 -7.19 9.15 10.35
N ILE A 146 -7.74 10.26 9.86
CA ILE A 146 -8.76 11.04 10.58
C ILE A 146 -10.06 10.23 10.66
N MET A 147 -10.52 9.64 9.56
CA MET A 147 -11.69 8.77 9.52
C MET A 147 -11.56 7.59 10.50
N ASP A 148 -10.40 6.91 10.52
CA ASP A 148 -10.09 5.83 11.47
C ASP A 148 -10.19 6.28 12.93
N LYS A 149 -9.67 7.48 13.26
CA LYS A 149 -9.81 8.06 14.60
C LYS A 149 -11.27 8.37 14.94
N LEU A 150 -12.04 8.93 14.01
CA LEU A 150 -13.45 9.23 14.22
C LEU A 150 -14.26 7.95 14.51
N TRP A 151 -14.04 6.89 13.74
CA TRP A 151 -14.68 5.60 13.99
C TRP A 151 -14.30 5.01 15.33
N LYS A 152 -13.00 5.01 15.68
CA LYS A 152 -12.52 4.49 16.98
C LYS A 152 -13.08 5.25 18.17
N ASN A 153 -13.23 6.57 18.05
CA ASN A 153 -13.84 7.39 19.10
C ASN A 153 -15.31 7.04 19.37
N GLU A 154 -16.02 6.51 18.36
CA GLU A 154 -17.39 6.01 18.46
C GLU A 154 -17.44 4.49 18.74
N GLY A 155 -16.30 3.88 19.11
CA GLY A 155 -16.20 2.46 19.45
C GLY A 155 -16.16 1.51 18.26
N LEU A 156 -16.00 2.02 17.04
CA LEU A 156 -15.95 1.22 15.80
C LEU A 156 -14.50 1.10 15.29
N ASP A 157 -13.81 0.01 15.63
CA ASP A 157 -12.47 -0.27 15.09
C ASP A 157 -12.54 -1.06 13.78
N LEU A 158 -12.49 -0.35 12.65
CA LEU A 158 -12.52 -0.94 11.31
C LEU A 158 -11.16 -1.50 10.85
N LYS A 159 -10.16 -1.62 11.73
CA LYS A 159 -8.84 -2.20 11.38
C LYS A 159 -8.16 -1.53 10.18
N MET A 160 -8.30 -0.21 10.05
CA MET A 160 -7.66 0.56 8.98
C MET A 160 -6.14 0.49 9.09
N ASN A 161 -5.45 0.41 7.94
CA ASN A 161 -3.99 0.34 7.89
C ASN A 161 -3.39 1.41 6.93
N PRO A 162 -3.50 2.72 7.26
CA PRO A 162 -2.95 3.80 6.44
C PRO A 162 -1.42 3.89 6.55
N TYR A 163 -0.73 3.28 5.59
CA TYR A 163 0.73 3.25 5.48
C TYR A 163 1.35 4.66 5.40
N GLY A 164 2.61 4.79 5.80
CA GLY A 164 3.39 6.02 5.72
C GLY A 164 3.61 6.47 4.28
N CYS A 165 3.36 7.75 4.01
CA CYS A 165 3.72 8.42 2.76
C CYS A 165 4.16 9.84 3.11
N ILE A 166 5.28 10.29 2.52
CA ILE A 166 5.77 11.65 2.74
C ILE A 166 6.43 12.18 1.45
N SER A 167 6.00 13.35 1.02
CA SER A 167 6.68 14.16 0.03
C SER A 167 7.82 14.90 0.72
N THR A 168 9.02 14.77 0.17
CA THR A 168 10.25 15.33 0.76
C THR A 168 10.79 16.52 -0.04
N GLU A 169 10.42 16.61 -1.31
CA GLU A 169 10.80 17.67 -2.26
C GLU A 169 9.77 17.69 -3.41
N HIS A 170 9.91 18.63 -4.35
CA HIS A 170 9.09 18.67 -5.57
C HIS A 170 9.14 17.34 -6.34
N ARG A 171 8.01 16.63 -6.37
CA ARG A 171 7.85 15.32 -7.03
C ARG A 171 8.82 14.24 -6.54
N VAL A 172 9.31 14.35 -5.30
CA VAL A 172 10.15 13.34 -4.65
C VAL A 172 9.52 12.99 -3.31
N GLY A 173 9.54 11.70 -2.97
CA GLY A 173 9.12 11.29 -1.65
C GLY A 173 9.29 9.79 -1.38
N LEU A 174 8.83 9.40 -0.19
CA LEU A 174 8.94 8.06 0.34
C LEU A 174 7.57 7.46 0.61
N ILE A 175 7.49 6.15 0.46
CA ILE A 175 6.31 5.35 0.80
C ILE A 175 6.77 4.16 1.63
N GLU A 176 6.08 3.91 2.73
CA GLU A 176 6.23 2.71 3.56
C GLU A 176 5.75 1.48 2.79
N VAL A 177 6.52 0.40 2.88
CA VAL A 177 6.14 -0.89 2.34
C VAL A 177 5.28 -1.63 3.37
N VAL A 178 4.12 -2.12 2.93
CA VAL A 178 3.25 -2.93 3.77
C VAL A 178 3.73 -4.39 3.76
N LEU A 179 4.38 -4.81 4.84
CA LEU A 179 4.91 -6.16 4.97
C LEU A 179 3.80 -7.22 5.02
N ASN A 180 4.12 -8.43 4.55
CA ASN A 180 3.25 -9.60 4.55
C ASN A 180 1.90 -9.36 3.83
N ALA A 181 1.86 -8.44 2.88
CA ALA A 181 0.70 -8.14 2.06
C ALA A 181 0.94 -8.54 0.60
N GLU A 182 -0.13 -8.89 -0.11
CA GLU A 182 -0.14 -9.17 -1.54
C GLU A 182 -1.30 -8.47 -2.23
N THR A 183 -1.13 -8.11 -3.50
CA THR A 183 -2.25 -7.58 -4.29
C THR A 183 -3.25 -8.64 -4.63
N ILE A 184 -4.50 -8.22 -4.79
CA ILE A 184 -5.54 -9.09 -5.32
C ILE A 184 -5.13 -9.66 -6.69
N ALA A 185 -4.51 -8.85 -7.56
CA ALA A 185 -4.02 -9.31 -8.85
C ALA A 185 -2.96 -10.43 -8.73
N ASN A 186 -2.00 -10.30 -7.81
CA ASN A 186 -0.99 -11.33 -7.57
C ASN A 186 -1.60 -12.60 -6.96
N ILE A 187 -2.51 -12.47 -5.99
CA ILE A 187 -3.22 -13.59 -5.38
C ILE A 187 -4.00 -14.38 -6.44
N GLN A 188 -4.75 -13.69 -7.30
CA GLN A 188 -5.50 -14.31 -8.39
C GLN A 188 -4.56 -14.98 -9.40
N LYS A 189 -3.41 -14.37 -9.72
CA LYS A 189 -2.41 -14.97 -10.62
C LYS A 189 -1.78 -16.24 -10.04
N GLU A 190 -1.39 -16.22 -8.77
CA GLU A 190 -0.75 -17.36 -8.10
C GLU A 190 -1.67 -18.59 -8.06
N LYS A 191 -2.97 -18.38 -7.82
CA LYS A 191 -3.97 -19.46 -7.74
C LYS A 191 -4.53 -19.92 -9.10
N GLY A 192 -3.90 -19.51 -10.21
CA GLY A 192 -4.09 -20.11 -11.53
C GLY A 192 -5.25 -19.56 -12.38
N MET A 193 -5.55 -18.26 -12.27
CA MET A 193 -6.72 -17.63 -12.91
C MET A 193 -6.56 -17.24 -14.41
N PHE A 194 -5.73 -17.90 -15.21
CA PHE A 194 -5.49 -17.53 -16.64
C PHE A 194 -6.14 -18.43 -17.70
N SER A 195 -7.23 -19.13 -17.37
CA SER A 195 -8.13 -19.74 -18.37
C SER A 195 -9.34 -18.83 -18.62
N ALA A 196 -9.89 -18.80 -19.84
CA ALA A 196 -11.16 -18.12 -20.12
C ALA A 196 -12.33 -18.62 -19.24
N THR A 197 -12.18 -19.81 -18.63
CA THR A 197 -13.10 -20.43 -17.67
C THR A 197 -12.70 -20.26 -16.20
N SER A 198 -11.62 -19.54 -15.85
CA SER A 198 -11.16 -19.39 -14.46
C SER A 198 -11.68 -18.17 -13.71
N ALA A 199 -12.31 -17.19 -14.38
CA ALA A 199 -13.15 -16.18 -13.69
C ALA A 199 -14.28 -16.81 -12.84
N PHE A 200 -14.45 -18.14 -12.95
CA PHE A 200 -15.43 -18.97 -12.27
C PHE A 200 -14.85 -19.80 -11.10
N ARG A 201 -13.54 -19.75 -10.80
CA ARG A 201 -12.98 -20.42 -9.60
C ARG A 201 -13.18 -19.56 -8.36
N LYS A 202 -14.32 -19.77 -7.70
CA LYS A 202 -14.69 -19.17 -6.41
C LYS A 202 -13.59 -19.38 -5.37
N GLY A 203 -13.23 -18.34 -4.61
CA GLY A 203 -12.51 -18.46 -3.35
C GLY A 203 -10.98 -18.45 -3.41
N SER A 204 -10.37 -17.87 -4.45
CA SER A 204 -8.90 -17.72 -4.53
C SER A 204 -8.32 -16.95 -3.33
N LEU A 205 -8.97 -15.85 -2.94
CA LEU A 205 -8.58 -15.03 -1.80
C LEU A 205 -8.77 -15.77 -0.46
N LEU A 206 -9.91 -16.45 -0.29
CA LEU A 206 -10.17 -17.25 0.91
C LEU A 206 -9.18 -18.43 1.02
N ALA A 207 -8.85 -19.08 -0.10
CA ALA A 207 -7.84 -20.13 -0.14
C ALA A 207 -6.45 -19.60 0.22
N TRP A 208 -6.08 -18.42 -0.29
CA TRP A 208 -4.82 -17.75 0.07
C TRP A 208 -4.74 -17.38 1.56
N LEU A 209 -5.86 -16.92 2.16
CA LEU A 209 -5.94 -16.69 3.61
C LEU A 209 -5.79 -18.00 4.40
N LYS A 210 -6.45 -19.09 3.98
CA LYS A 210 -6.31 -20.43 4.59
C LYS A 210 -4.89 -20.98 4.56
N GLU A 211 -4.07 -20.59 3.59
CA GLU A 211 -2.68 -21.04 3.54
C GLU A 211 -1.82 -20.43 4.65
N SER A 212 -2.14 -19.21 5.07
CA SER A 212 -1.38 -18.49 6.09
C SER A 212 -1.95 -18.65 7.50
N ASN A 213 -3.22 -19.07 7.62
CA ASN A 213 -3.95 -19.20 8.88
C ASN A 213 -4.40 -20.65 9.05
N LYS A 214 -3.68 -21.42 9.87
CA LYS A 214 -3.79 -22.90 9.92
C LYS A 214 -4.88 -23.39 10.85
N THR A 215 -5.19 -22.61 11.88
CA THR A 215 -6.26 -22.92 12.83
C THR A 215 -7.55 -22.20 12.44
N ASP A 216 -8.69 -22.76 12.79
CA ASP A 216 -9.99 -22.11 12.57
C ASP A 216 -10.08 -20.77 13.31
N ALA A 217 -9.45 -20.66 14.48
CA ALA A 217 -9.39 -19.41 15.25
C ALA A 217 -8.62 -18.31 14.49
N GLU A 218 -7.43 -18.63 13.96
CA GLU A 218 -6.64 -17.68 13.15
C GLU A 218 -7.37 -17.31 11.87
N LEU A 219 -7.99 -18.27 11.19
CA LEU A 219 -8.72 -18.02 9.95
C LEU A 219 -9.96 -17.15 10.21
N ASN A 220 -10.73 -17.42 11.26
CA ASN A 220 -11.89 -16.62 11.61
C ASN A 220 -11.47 -15.18 11.96
N LYS A 221 -10.39 -15.01 12.71
CA LYS A 221 -9.82 -13.69 12.99
C LYS A 221 -9.37 -12.97 11.72
N ALA A 222 -8.73 -13.67 10.78
CA ALA A 222 -8.32 -13.07 9.52
C ALA A 222 -9.52 -12.66 8.65
N ILE A 223 -10.59 -13.46 8.64
CA ILE A 223 -11.84 -13.11 7.94
C ILE A 223 -12.52 -11.91 8.61
N GLU A 224 -12.51 -11.83 9.93
CA GLU A 224 -13.05 -10.69 10.68
C GLU A 224 -12.24 -9.41 10.37
N ASP A 225 -10.91 -9.46 10.49
CA ASP A 225 -10.02 -8.34 10.15
C ASP A 225 -10.21 -7.92 8.69
N PHE A 226 -10.38 -8.87 7.76
CA PHE A 226 -10.70 -8.59 6.36
C PHE A 226 -12.05 -7.88 6.22
N THR A 227 -13.09 -8.35 6.91
CA THR A 227 -14.44 -7.81 6.83
C THR A 227 -14.50 -6.38 7.36
N LEU A 228 -13.88 -6.13 8.51
CA LEU A 228 -13.79 -4.80 9.14
C LEU A 228 -13.01 -3.80 8.27
N SER A 229 -11.82 -4.19 7.82
CA SER A 229 -10.99 -3.32 6.96
C SER A 229 -11.61 -3.08 5.59
N CYS A 230 -12.26 -4.10 5.01
CA CYS A 230 -13.02 -3.93 3.78
C CYS A 230 -14.14 -2.91 3.97
N ALA A 231 -14.91 -2.98 5.08
CA ALA A 231 -15.98 -2.03 5.36
C ALA A 231 -15.44 -0.59 5.47
N GLY A 232 -14.36 -0.40 6.23
CA GLY A 232 -13.73 0.91 6.38
C GLY A 232 -13.20 1.49 5.08
N TYR A 233 -12.47 0.71 4.26
CA TYR A 233 -11.99 1.19 2.97
C TYR A 233 -13.12 1.37 1.95
N SER A 234 -14.17 0.55 1.97
CA SER A 234 -15.35 0.74 1.12
C SER A 234 -16.01 2.10 1.39
N VAL A 235 -16.23 2.45 2.66
CA VAL A 235 -16.84 3.74 3.04
C VAL A 235 -15.88 4.90 2.81
N ALA A 236 -14.61 4.79 3.20
CA ALA A 236 -13.63 5.86 3.02
C ALA A 236 -13.45 6.20 1.53
N THR A 237 -13.27 5.20 0.67
CA THR A 237 -13.05 5.44 -0.77
C THR A 237 -14.30 5.95 -1.47
N TYR A 238 -15.49 5.57 -1.00
CA TYR A 238 -16.77 6.15 -1.44
C TYR A 238 -16.86 7.64 -1.09
N VAL A 239 -16.67 8.00 0.19
CA VAL A 239 -16.72 9.39 0.65
C VAL A 239 -15.68 10.26 -0.04
N LEU A 240 -14.45 9.76 -0.18
CA LEU A 240 -13.34 10.50 -0.79
C LEU A 240 -13.38 10.52 -2.32
N GLY A 241 -14.24 9.73 -2.96
CA GLY A 241 -14.33 9.64 -4.41
C GLY A 241 -13.05 9.16 -5.08
N VAL A 242 -12.37 8.18 -4.49
CA VAL A 242 -11.12 7.61 -5.02
C VAL A 242 -11.43 6.82 -6.30
N ALA A 243 -10.78 7.19 -7.40
CA ALA A 243 -11.16 6.81 -8.76
C ALA A 243 -10.48 5.56 -9.36
N ASP A 244 -9.35 5.12 -8.81
CA ASP A 244 -8.50 4.09 -9.44
C ASP A 244 -8.45 2.79 -8.63
N ARG A 245 -9.62 2.17 -8.44
CA ARG A 245 -9.77 1.02 -7.55
C ARG A 245 -9.76 -0.30 -8.34
N HIS A 246 -8.59 -0.67 -8.86
CA HIS A 246 -8.38 -1.95 -9.54
C HIS A 246 -7.58 -2.97 -8.72
N SER A 247 -7.56 -4.24 -9.13
CA SER A 247 -6.98 -5.35 -8.36
C SER A 247 -5.48 -5.22 -8.03
N ASP A 248 -4.72 -4.42 -8.77
CA ASP A 248 -3.31 -4.12 -8.45
C ASP A 248 -3.14 -3.04 -7.36
N ASN A 249 -4.18 -2.26 -7.06
CA ASN A 249 -4.14 -1.16 -6.08
C ASN A 249 -4.79 -1.55 -4.75
N ILE A 250 -5.21 -2.81 -4.60
CA ILE A 250 -5.78 -3.33 -3.36
C ILE A 250 -4.92 -4.48 -2.91
N MET A 251 -4.45 -4.42 -1.67
CA MET A 251 -3.70 -5.51 -1.05
C MET A 251 -4.40 -6.06 0.17
N VAL A 252 -4.05 -7.30 0.47
CA VAL A 252 -4.52 -8.02 1.65
C VAL A 252 -3.30 -8.57 2.37
N LYS A 253 -3.21 -8.30 3.67
CA LYS A 253 -2.22 -8.89 4.56
C LYS A 253 -2.54 -10.36 4.81
N ARG A 254 -1.53 -11.18 5.11
CA ARG A 254 -1.72 -12.58 5.53
C ARG A 254 -2.58 -12.70 6.79
N THR A 255 -2.62 -11.65 7.62
CA THR A 255 -3.49 -11.51 8.79
C THR A 255 -4.95 -11.15 8.45
N GLY A 256 -5.29 -10.99 7.17
CA GLY A 256 -6.64 -10.65 6.72
C GLY A 256 -6.89 -9.17 6.44
N GLN A 257 -6.17 -8.26 7.09
CA GLN A 257 -6.37 -6.82 6.92
C GLN A 257 -6.18 -6.36 5.47
N LEU A 258 -7.19 -5.68 4.93
CA LEU A 258 -7.16 -5.02 3.62
C LEU A 258 -6.48 -3.66 3.75
N ALA A 259 -5.71 -3.29 2.73
CA ALA A 259 -5.15 -1.95 2.56
C ALA A 259 -5.35 -1.47 1.12
N HIS A 260 -5.86 -0.24 0.96
CA HIS A 260 -5.94 0.42 -0.33
C HIS A 260 -4.60 1.09 -0.65
N SER A 261 -3.92 0.59 -1.68
CA SER A 261 -2.58 0.97 -2.16
C SER A 261 -1.42 0.70 -1.18
N GLY A 262 -0.20 0.58 -1.72
CA GLY A 262 1.06 0.12 -1.06
C GLY A 262 1.78 -0.96 -1.90
N VAL A 263 2.86 -1.59 -1.41
CA VAL A 263 3.64 -2.58 -2.19
C VAL A 263 4.00 -3.80 -1.36
N SER A 264 3.94 -4.98 -1.99
CA SER A 264 4.19 -6.30 -1.38
C SER A 264 5.67 -6.70 -1.30
N THR A 265 5.99 -7.54 -0.31
CA THR A 265 7.35 -8.07 -0.08
C THR A 265 7.66 -9.36 -0.84
N THR A 266 6.78 -9.84 -1.72
CA THR A 266 7.01 -11.09 -2.46
C THR A 266 8.35 -11.09 -3.19
N GLY A 267 9.13 -12.14 -2.91
CA GLY A 267 10.51 -12.34 -3.38
C GLY A 267 11.56 -12.35 -2.26
N VAL A 268 11.25 -11.84 -1.06
CA VAL A 268 12.17 -11.91 0.09
C VAL A 268 11.85 -13.16 0.91
N GLY A 269 12.60 -14.23 0.68
CA GLY A 269 12.52 -15.43 1.52
C GLY A 269 12.85 -15.08 2.97
N HIS A 270 11.83 -14.93 3.82
CA HIS A 270 12.02 -15.00 5.26
C HIS A 270 12.30 -16.45 5.63
N ARG A 271 13.57 -16.76 5.92
CA ARG A 271 13.88 -17.93 6.74
C ARG A 271 13.37 -17.62 8.15
N GLY A 272 12.14 -18.03 8.44
CA GLY A 272 11.70 -18.12 9.82
C GLY A 272 12.67 -19.04 10.56
N ARG A 273 13.47 -18.48 11.47
CA ARG A 273 14.18 -19.28 12.47
C ARG A 273 13.13 -19.80 13.44
N GLY A 274 12.56 -20.96 13.12
CA GLY A 274 11.92 -21.79 14.12
C GLY A 274 12.98 -22.18 15.14
N VAL A 275 12.87 -21.64 16.35
CA VAL A 275 13.64 -22.12 17.50
C VAL A 275 13.11 -23.51 17.83
N GLY A 276 13.62 -24.51 17.12
CA GLY A 276 13.47 -25.91 17.48
C GLY A 276 14.44 -26.23 18.60
N VAL A 277 13.96 -26.24 19.84
CA VAL A 277 14.66 -26.85 20.96
C VAL A 277 14.82 -28.34 20.64
N ARG A 278 16.00 -28.77 20.20
CA ARG A 278 16.39 -30.18 20.17
C ARG A 278 17.29 -30.46 21.36
N ALA A 279 16.76 -31.26 22.28
CA ALA A 279 17.51 -31.88 23.36
C ALA A 279 18.71 -32.67 22.80
N GLY A 280 19.88 -32.41 23.35
CA GLY A 280 21.12 -33.10 23.00
C GLY A 280 21.09 -34.57 23.43
N ARG A 281 21.65 -35.42 22.58
CA ARG A 281 22.38 -36.63 22.98
C ARG A 281 23.65 -36.73 22.16
N CYS A 282 24.77 -36.77 22.86
CA CYS A 282 26.08 -37.14 22.36
C CYS A 282 26.11 -38.64 22.02
N SER A 283 26.85 -39.00 20.96
CA SER A 283 27.71 -40.18 20.92
C SER A 283 28.60 -40.14 19.67
N GLU A 284 29.82 -40.64 19.87
CA GLU A 284 31.04 -40.52 19.07
C GLU A 284 31.07 -41.38 17.80
N GLY A 285 32.10 -41.19 16.95
CA GLY A 285 32.52 -42.22 16.00
C GLY A 285 33.22 -41.74 14.71
N SER A 286 34.55 -41.77 14.72
CA SER A 286 35.49 -41.54 13.60
C SER A 286 35.36 -42.54 12.43
N GLN A 287 35.72 -42.14 11.20
CA GLN A 287 36.80 -42.71 10.36
C GLN A 287 36.71 -42.30 8.86
N VAL A 288 37.84 -42.46 8.16
CA VAL A 288 38.25 -41.90 6.86
C VAL A 288 38.32 -43.01 5.78
N VAL A 289 38.37 -42.59 4.49
CA VAL A 289 38.79 -43.30 3.23
C VAL A 289 37.75 -44.33 2.70
N THR A 290 37.38 -44.49 1.42
CA THR A 290 38.04 -44.43 0.09
C THR A 290 37.03 -44.18 -1.05
N GLY A 291 37.53 -43.73 -2.21
CA GLY A 291 36.73 -43.43 -3.41
C GLY A 291 36.11 -44.65 -4.12
N GLY A 292 35.10 -44.33 -4.94
CA GLY A 292 34.44 -45.25 -5.87
C GLY A 292 33.56 -44.45 -6.83
N THR A 293 33.96 -44.43 -8.09
CA THR A 293 33.22 -43.92 -9.24
C THR A 293 31.88 -44.62 -9.40
N GLU A 294 30.77 -43.87 -9.31
CA GLU A 294 29.49 -44.30 -9.90
C GLU A 294 28.82 -43.14 -10.65
N ARG A 295 28.48 -43.44 -11.91
CA ARG A 295 27.72 -42.60 -12.82
C ARG A 295 26.29 -42.43 -12.27
N GLY A 296 25.99 -41.25 -11.73
CA GLY A 296 24.65 -40.84 -11.33
C GLY A 296 24.23 -39.61 -12.12
N ASN A 297 23.35 -39.82 -13.10
CA ASN A 297 22.71 -38.80 -13.90
C ASN A 297 21.85 -37.87 -13.01
N TRP A 298 22.34 -36.67 -12.70
CA TRP A 298 21.56 -35.63 -12.00
C TRP A 298 21.65 -34.31 -12.76
N GLY A 299 20.67 -34.11 -13.64
CA GLY A 299 20.40 -32.81 -14.24
C GLY A 299 19.92 -31.82 -13.19
N TRP A 300 20.82 -30.97 -12.71
CA TRP A 300 20.46 -29.75 -11.98
C TRP A 300 20.43 -28.56 -12.94
N GLY A 301 19.38 -28.53 -13.76
CA GLY A 301 18.95 -27.34 -14.49
C GLY A 301 17.72 -26.74 -13.81
N SER A 302 17.81 -26.37 -12.52
CA SER A 302 16.76 -25.59 -11.89
C SER A 302 17.03 -24.12 -12.17
N THR A 303 16.58 -23.67 -13.35
CA THR A 303 16.47 -22.27 -13.69
C THR A 303 15.46 -21.64 -12.72
N TYR A 304 15.95 -21.07 -11.62
CA TYR A 304 15.18 -20.16 -10.79
C TYR A 304 14.88 -18.90 -11.61
N ARG A 305 13.87 -18.99 -12.49
CA ARG A 305 13.17 -17.82 -13.00
C ARG A 305 12.41 -17.23 -11.81
N GLY A 306 13.04 -16.30 -11.11
CA GLY A 306 12.33 -15.40 -10.20
C GLY A 306 11.20 -14.73 -10.96
N ARG A 307 9.97 -15.23 -10.77
CA ARG A 307 8.77 -14.66 -11.37
C ARG A 307 8.43 -13.39 -10.62
N VAL A 308 9.01 -12.27 -11.06
CA VAL A 308 8.60 -10.93 -10.63
C VAL A 308 7.25 -10.64 -11.26
N LEU A 309 6.30 -10.24 -10.44
CA LEU A 309 4.91 -10.17 -10.82
C LEU A 309 4.34 -8.79 -10.52
N GLY A 310 4.07 -8.07 -11.61
CA GLY A 310 2.98 -7.12 -11.76
C GLY A 310 3.27 -5.67 -11.35
N LEU A 311 3.09 -4.74 -12.29
CA LEU A 311 3.13 -3.29 -12.14
C LEU A 311 2.36 -2.79 -10.90
N PHE A 312 3.01 -1.98 -10.06
CA PHE A 312 2.39 -1.26 -8.95
C PHE A 312 2.40 0.24 -9.18
N HIS A 313 1.22 0.85 -9.08
CA HIS A 313 1.05 2.29 -8.95
C HIS A 313 0.25 2.52 -7.68
N ILE A 314 0.85 3.17 -6.70
CA ILE A 314 0.11 3.77 -5.59
C ILE A 314 -0.54 4.99 -6.21
N ASP A 315 -1.88 4.98 -6.38
CA ASP A 315 -2.57 6.05 -7.11
C ASP A 315 -3.80 6.53 -6.33
N PHE A 316 -3.57 7.30 -5.27
CA PHE A 316 -4.57 8.27 -4.82
C PHE A 316 -4.54 9.54 -5.68
N GLY A 317 -3.85 9.53 -6.84
CA GLY A 317 -3.69 10.68 -7.73
C GLY A 317 -4.98 11.24 -8.35
N HIS A 318 -6.14 10.67 -8.01
CA HIS A 318 -7.46 11.16 -8.41
C HIS A 318 -8.47 10.92 -7.27
N ILE A 319 -8.89 12.01 -6.64
CA ILE A 319 -9.89 12.05 -5.56
C ILE A 319 -11.03 13.01 -5.91
N LEU A 320 -12.08 13.03 -5.08
CA LEU A 320 -13.22 13.95 -5.20
C LEU A 320 -13.97 13.86 -6.54
N GLY A 321 -13.95 12.68 -7.16
CA GLY A 321 -14.69 12.42 -8.39
C GLY A 321 -14.03 12.92 -9.67
N HIS A 322 -12.75 13.32 -9.63
CA HIS A 322 -11.93 13.62 -10.82
C HIS A 322 -11.51 12.32 -11.55
N PHE A 323 -12.49 11.54 -12.03
CA PHE A 323 -12.27 10.24 -12.66
C PHE A 323 -11.61 10.34 -14.04
N LYS A 324 -10.69 9.42 -14.36
CA LYS A 324 -10.13 9.29 -15.72
C LYS A 324 -11.22 8.86 -16.71
N GLU A 325 -11.36 9.58 -17.83
CA GLU A 325 -12.20 9.19 -18.96
C GLU A 325 -11.36 8.47 -20.04
N LYS A 326 -11.90 7.41 -20.64
CA LYS A 326 -11.27 6.74 -21.80
C LYS A 326 -12.31 6.64 -22.92
N PHE A 327 -12.00 7.20 -24.08
CA PHE A 327 -12.91 7.26 -25.24
C PHE A 327 -14.29 7.89 -24.91
N GLY A 328 -14.34 8.92 -24.07
CA GLY A 328 -15.58 9.60 -23.67
C GLY A 328 -16.45 8.84 -22.65
N PHE A 329 -15.97 7.68 -22.16
CA PHE A 329 -16.63 6.94 -21.08
C PHE A 329 -15.81 7.03 -19.79
N ARG A 330 -16.47 7.38 -18.67
CA ARG A 330 -15.89 7.30 -17.33
C ARG A 330 -15.48 5.85 -17.03
N ARG A 331 -14.21 5.65 -16.66
CA ARG A 331 -13.64 4.31 -16.37
C ARG A 331 -14.23 3.69 -15.12
N GLU A 332 -14.57 4.48 -14.12
CA GLU A 332 -15.13 3.99 -12.86
C GLU A 332 -16.60 4.36 -12.73
N ARG A 333 -17.44 3.34 -12.52
CA ARG A 333 -18.91 3.46 -12.54
C ARG A 333 -19.57 3.00 -11.24
N VAL A 334 -18.83 2.37 -10.34
CA VAL A 334 -19.39 1.77 -9.12
C VAL A 334 -19.02 2.60 -7.89
N PRO A 335 -19.97 2.89 -6.99
CA PRO A 335 -19.70 3.68 -5.79
C PRO A 335 -18.79 2.92 -4.80
N PHE A 336 -18.86 1.59 -4.78
CA PHE A 336 -18.03 0.72 -3.92
C PHE A 336 -17.29 -0.33 -4.75
N VAL A 337 -16.07 -0.66 -4.33
CA VAL A 337 -15.41 -1.88 -4.77
C VAL A 337 -15.81 -3.01 -3.84
N LEU A 338 -16.76 -3.82 -4.31
CA LEU A 338 -17.19 -5.04 -3.66
C LEU A 338 -17.23 -6.14 -4.72
N THR A 339 -16.17 -6.93 -4.81
CA THR A 339 -16.07 -8.03 -5.79
C THR A 339 -16.67 -9.32 -5.24
N HIS A 340 -16.97 -10.26 -6.14
CA HIS A 340 -17.48 -11.57 -5.72
C HIS A 340 -16.47 -12.31 -4.81
N ASP A 341 -15.16 -12.12 -5.04
CA ASP A 341 -14.11 -12.70 -4.19
C ASP A 341 -14.18 -12.16 -2.76
N PHE A 342 -14.48 -10.87 -2.57
CA PHE A 342 -14.60 -10.26 -1.25
C PHE A 342 -15.86 -10.76 -0.53
N VAL A 343 -16.99 -10.79 -1.23
CA VAL A 343 -18.25 -11.33 -0.70
C VAL A 343 -18.07 -12.79 -0.26
N HIS A 344 -17.32 -13.59 -1.04
CA HIS A 344 -17.05 -14.98 -0.68
C HIS A 344 -16.19 -15.13 0.57
N VAL A 345 -15.22 -14.24 0.82
CA VAL A 345 -14.43 -14.23 2.05
C VAL A 345 -15.30 -13.83 3.24
N ILE A 346 -16.06 -12.74 3.12
CA ILE A 346 -16.98 -12.24 4.16
C ILE A 346 -17.96 -13.34 4.57
N ASN A 347 -18.50 -14.06 3.59
CA ASN A 347 -19.44 -15.16 3.83
C ASN A 347 -18.77 -16.47 4.28
N LYS A 348 -17.48 -16.45 4.63
CA LYS A 348 -16.73 -17.66 5.05
C LYS A 348 -16.83 -18.82 4.05
N GLY A 349 -16.93 -18.49 2.76
CA GLY A 349 -17.05 -19.45 1.66
C GLY A 349 -18.50 -19.84 1.31
N GLN A 350 -19.50 -19.36 2.04
CA GLN A 350 -20.90 -19.60 1.72
C GLN A 350 -21.34 -18.77 0.51
N THR A 351 -22.19 -19.35 -0.33
CA THR A 351 -22.65 -18.74 -1.59
C THR A 351 -23.99 -17.99 -1.47
N ARG A 352 -24.65 -18.05 -0.31
CA ARG A 352 -25.91 -17.36 -0.09
C ARG A 352 -25.65 -15.88 0.20
N LYS A 353 -26.34 -15.00 -0.53
CA LYS A 353 -26.27 -13.54 -0.32
C LYS A 353 -26.93 -13.10 0.99
N GLU A 354 -27.85 -13.91 1.50
CA GLU A 354 -28.55 -13.74 2.79
C GLU A 354 -27.74 -14.28 3.98
N ALA A 355 -26.44 -14.50 3.82
CA ALA A 355 -25.60 -14.91 4.94
C ALA A 355 -25.60 -13.81 6.01
N VAL A 356 -25.79 -14.19 7.27
CA VAL A 356 -25.76 -13.29 8.43
C VAL A 356 -24.47 -12.45 8.46
N GLU A 357 -23.35 -13.05 8.03
CA GLU A 357 -22.05 -12.38 7.92
C GLU A 357 -22.06 -11.19 6.94
N PHE A 358 -22.79 -11.31 5.83
CA PHE A 358 -22.91 -10.22 4.86
C PHE A 358 -23.78 -9.08 5.39
N GLN A 359 -24.86 -9.42 6.10
CA GLN A 359 -25.71 -8.44 6.77
C GLN A 359 -24.91 -7.64 7.81
N LEU A 360 -24.10 -8.32 8.62
CA LEU A 360 -23.20 -7.68 9.57
C LEU A 360 -22.19 -6.75 8.85
N PHE A 361 -21.61 -7.20 7.74
CA PHE A 361 -20.73 -6.34 6.93
C PHE A 361 -21.44 -5.07 6.44
N GLN A 362 -22.68 -5.20 5.95
CA GLN A 362 -23.48 -4.06 5.52
C GLN A 362 -23.78 -3.11 6.68
N GLU A 363 -24.20 -3.64 7.84
CA GLU A 363 -24.41 -2.85 9.06
C GLU A 363 -23.15 -2.08 9.48
N ARG A 364 -21.96 -2.69 9.39
CA ARG A 364 -20.70 -2.00 9.66
C ARG A 364 -20.43 -0.86 8.68
N CYS A 365 -20.72 -1.04 7.39
CA CYS A 365 -20.60 0.03 6.40
C CYS A 365 -21.58 1.17 6.69
N GLU A 366 -22.82 0.85 7.04
CA GLU A 366 -23.85 1.82 7.41
C GLU A 366 -23.45 2.64 8.65
N GLN A 367 -23.00 1.97 9.71
CA GLN A 367 -22.50 2.62 10.93
C GLN A 367 -21.31 3.53 10.62
N ALA A 368 -20.32 3.04 9.86
CA ALA A 368 -19.14 3.80 9.47
C ALA A 368 -19.52 5.06 8.67
N PHE A 369 -20.44 4.95 7.72
CA PHE A 369 -20.93 6.08 6.94
C PHE A 369 -21.63 7.13 7.81
N LEU A 370 -22.52 6.71 8.70
CA LEU A 370 -23.24 7.61 9.61
C LEU A 370 -22.30 8.36 10.56
N ILE A 371 -21.25 7.69 11.06
CA ILE A 371 -20.22 8.34 11.88
C ILE A 371 -19.49 9.42 11.07
N LEU A 372 -19.05 9.13 9.84
CA LEU A 372 -18.39 10.14 9.00
C LEU A 372 -19.33 11.31 8.69
N ARG A 373 -20.60 11.02 8.41
CA ARG A 373 -21.64 12.03 8.16
C ARG A 373 -21.85 12.96 9.34
N LYS A 374 -21.91 12.42 10.56
CA LYS A 374 -21.98 13.21 11.82
C LYS A 374 -20.82 14.20 11.94
N HIS A 375 -19.66 13.85 11.41
CA HIS A 375 -18.45 14.70 11.36
C HIS A 375 -18.23 15.39 10.01
N GLY A 376 -19.26 15.48 9.15
CA GLY A 376 -19.11 16.01 7.79
C GLY A 376 -18.63 17.45 7.73
N SER A 377 -19.00 18.29 8.69
CA SER A 377 -18.52 19.68 8.80
C SER A 377 -17.00 19.73 8.98
N LEU A 378 -16.44 18.90 9.87
CA LEU A 378 -15.00 18.78 10.07
C LEU A 378 -14.30 18.30 8.79
N ILE A 379 -14.83 17.26 8.14
CA ILE A 379 -14.28 16.73 6.88
C ILE A 379 -14.24 17.83 5.81
N LEU A 380 -15.33 18.57 5.64
CA LEU A 380 -15.41 19.69 4.70
C LEU A 380 -14.42 20.81 5.05
N SER A 381 -14.32 21.21 6.32
CA SER A 381 -13.36 22.24 6.74
C SER A 381 -11.91 21.81 6.48
N LEU A 382 -11.58 20.54 6.71
CA LEU A 382 -10.25 20.01 6.42
C LEU A 382 -9.93 20.11 4.93
N PHE A 383 -10.84 19.70 4.04
CA PHE A 383 -10.65 19.85 2.60
C PHE A 383 -10.66 21.32 2.15
N ALA A 384 -11.48 22.18 2.75
CA ALA A 384 -11.51 23.61 2.44
C ALA A 384 -10.16 24.29 2.70
N MET A 385 -9.48 23.95 3.81
CA MET A 385 -8.14 24.45 4.11
C MET A 385 -7.10 24.01 3.06
N MET A 386 -7.32 22.87 2.40
CA MET A 386 -6.42 22.30 1.41
C MET A 386 -6.58 22.89 0.00
N ILE A 387 -7.63 23.66 -0.30
CA ILE A 387 -7.80 24.32 -1.61
C ILE A 387 -6.59 25.21 -1.94
N SER A 388 -5.99 25.82 -0.93
CA SER A 388 -4.83 26.71 -1.08
C SER A 388 -3.51 25.99 -1.42
N THR A 389 -3.46 24.65 -1.41
CA THR A 389 -2.21 23.89 -1.59
C THR A 389 -1.87 23.59 -3.05
N GLY A 390 -2.72 24.02 -4.00
CA GLY A 390 -2.45 23.87 -5.44
C GLY A 390 -2.50 22.42 -5.93
N LEU A 391 -3.32 21.57 -5.29
CA LEU A 391 -3.64 20.24 -5.82
C LEU A 391 -4.64 20.42 -6.99
N PRO A 392 -4.37 19.86 -8.19
CA PRO A 392 -5.24 20.03 -9.35
C PRO A 392 -6.71 19.61 -9.12
N GLU A 393 -6.90 18.55 -8.34
CA GLU A 393 -8.19 17.92 -8.05
C GLU A 393 -8.96 18.61 -6.90
N LEU A 394 -8.33 19.61 -6.26
CA LEU A 394 -8.91 20.40 -5.18
C LEU A 394 -8.50 21.87 -5.38
N SER A 395 -9.11 22.48 -6.39
CA SER A 395 -8.73 23.83 -6.84
C SER A 395 -9.81 24.87 -6.55
N SER A 396 -11.03 24.43 -6.22
CA SER A 396 -12.17 25.31 -6.01
C SER A 396 -13.14 24.76 -4.96
N GLU A 397 -14.00 25.64 -4.44
CA GLU A 397 -15.08 25.23 -3.54
C GLU A 397 -16.06 24.24 -4.19
N LYS A 398 -16.15 24.25 -5.54
CA LYS A 398 -16.98 23.28 -6.28
C LYS A 398 -16.52 21.84 -6.08
N ASP A 399 -15.22 21.63 -5.86
CA ASP A 399 -14.67 20.30 -5.58
C ASP A 399 -15.14 19.77 -4.21
N LEU A 400 -15.49 20.66 -3.27
CA LEU A 400 -16.08 20.30 -1.97
C LEU A 400 -17.55 19.86 -2.09
N ASN A 401 -18.25 20.25 -3.16
CA ASN A 401 -19.63 19.82 -3.36
C ASN A 401 -19.72 18.31 -3.52
N TYR A 402 -18.70 17.66 -4.09
CA TYR A 402 -18.63 16.21 -4.13
C TYR A 402 -18.78 15.59 -2.73
N LEU A 403 -18.07 16.12 -1.73
CA LEU A 403 -18.14 15.63 -0.35
C LEU A 403 -19.51 15.92 0.28
N ARG A 404 -20.07 17.11 0.04
CA ARG A 404 -21.43 17.47 0.50
C ARG A 404 -22.48 16.53 -0.06
N ASP A 405 -22.44 16.30 -1.37
CA ASP A 405 -23.39 15.46 -2.10
C ASP A 405 -23.23 13.98 -1.69
N THR A 406 -21.99 13.54 -1.45
CA THR A 406 -21.71 12.15 -1.06
C THR A 406 -22.10 11.87 0.40
N LEU A 407 -21.85 12.81 1.31
CA LEU A 407 -22.26 12.70 2.72
C LEU A 407 -23.73 13.04 2.95
N VAL A 408 -24.43 13.57 1.94
CA VAL A 408 -25.86 13.94 1.99
C VAL A 408 -26.21 14.69 3.27
N LEU A 409 -25.46 15.77 3.55
CA LEU A 409 -25.54 16.49 4.82
C LEU A 409 -26.89 17.19 5.06
N GLU A 410 -27.60 17.53 3.98
CA GLU A 410 -28.91 18.19 4.05
C GLU A 410 -30.08 17.21 4.30
N MET A 411 -29.84 15.91 4.18
CA MET A 411 -30.88 14.89 4.35
C MET A 411 -31.10 14.53 5.83
N SER A 412 -32.24 13.93 6.17
CA SER A 412 -32.41 13.31 7.49
C SER A 412 -31.47 12.10 7.63
N GLN A 413 -31.22 11.64 8.86
CA GLN A 413 -30.38 10.46 9.08
C GLN A 413 -30.96 9.21 8.41
N GLU A 414 -32.29 9.05 8.43
CA GLU A 414 -33.00 7.91 7.83
C GLU A 414 -32.93 7.95 6.29
N ASP A 415 -33.14 9.12 5.70
CA ASP A 415 -33.04 9.29 4.24
C ASP A 415 -31.59 9.11 3.77
N ALA A 416 -30.62 9.62 4.54
CA ALA A 416 -29.20 9.45 4.24
C ALA A 416 -28.78 7.98 4.26
N LEU A 417 -29.30 7.21 5.23
CA LEU A 417 -29.07 5.77 5.31
C LEU A 417 -29.71 5.03 4.13
N THR A 418 -30.93 5.41 3.76
CA THR A 418 -31.64 4.86 2.59
C THR A 418 -30.88 5.14 1.28
N HIS A 419 -30.36 6.36 1.13
CA HIS A 419 -29.50 6.73 0.00
C HIS A 419 -28.22 5.88 -0.03
N PHE A 420 -27.54 5.72 1.12
CA PHE A 420 -26.34 4.91 1.21
C PHE A 420 -26.61 3.42 0.86
N ARG A 421 -27.70 2.85 1.37
CA ARG A 421 -28.14 1.49 1.05
C ARG A 421 -28.39 1.31 -0.45
N SER A 422 -29.06 2.26 -1.09
CA SER A 422 -29.27 2.24 -2.54
C SER A 422 -27.95 2.20 -3.31
N LYS A 423 -26.95 2.99 -2.89
CA LYS A 423 -25.61 2.97 -3.49
C LYS A 423 -24.87 1.65 -3.23
N PHE A 424 -25.04 1.08 -2.05
CA PHE A 424 -24.44 -0.20 -1.68
C PHE A 424 -25.02 -1.34 -2.54
N ASP A 425 -26.34 -1.38 -2.70
CA ASP A 425 -27.03 -2.35 -3.55
C ASP A 425 -26.67 -2.20 -5.03
N GLU A 426 -26.50 -0.95 -5.52
CA GLU A 426 -26.01 -0.67 -6.86
C GLU A 426 -24.61 -1.28 -7.10
N ALA A 427 -23.71 -1.17 -6.11
CA ALA A 427 -22.40 -1.78 -6.19
C ALA A 427 -22.47 -3.31 -6.12
N LEU A 428 -23.31 -3.88 -5.26
CA LEU A 428 -23.51 -5.32 -5.16
C LEU A 428 -24.09 -5.91 -6.45
N GLY A 429 -25.07 -5.25 -7.06
CA GLY A 429 -25.65 -5.64 -8.36
C GLY A 429 -24.63 -5.61 -9.50
N ASN A 430 -23.64 -4.72 -9.42
CA ASN A 430 -22.56 -4.61 -10.41
C ASN A 430 -21.28 -5.39 -10.03
N SER A 431 -21.24 -6.08 -8.89
CA SER A 431 -20.07 -6.84 -8.40
C SER A 431 -19.49 -7.82 -9.42
N TRP A 432 -20.35 -8.48 -10.21
CA TRP A 432 -19.93 -9.37 -11.30
C TRP A 432 -19.20 -8.61 -12.42
N LYS A 433 -19.74 -7.45 -12.83
CA LYS A 433 -19.10 -6.59 -13.84
C LYS A 433 -17.76 -6.06 -13.35
N THR A 434 -17.66 -5.67 -12.08
CA THR A 434 -16.40 -5.23 -11.47
C THR A 434 -15.35 -6.35 -11.47
N SER A 435 -15.75 -7.57 -11.12
CA SER A 435 -14.87 -8.75 -11.14
C SER A 435 -14.38 -9.07 -12.55
N LEU A 436 -15.25 -8.96 -13.56
CA LEU A 436 -14.90 -9.14 -14.98
C LEU A 436 -13.96 -8.03 -15.49
N ASN A 437 -14.19 -6.78 -15.09
CA ASN A 437 -13.32 -5.65 -15.43
C ASN A 437 -11.92 -5.83 -14.85
N TRP A 438 -11.80 -6.36 -13.63
CA TRP A 438 -10.50 -6.67 -13.04
C TRP A 438 -9.80 -7.83 -13.76
N ALA A 439 -10.52 -8.89 -14.09
CA ALA A 439 -9.97 -10.03 -14.84
C ALA A 439 -9.44 -9.59 -16.22
N THR A 440 -10.20 -8.77 -16.95
CA THR A 440 -9.78 -8.24 -18.26
C THR A 440 -8.59 -7.29 -18.14
N HIS A 441 -8.53 -6.43 -17.11
CA HIS A 441 -7.36 -5.60 -16.81
C HIS A 441 -6.10 -6.46 -16.59
N ASN A 442 -6.19 -7.51 -15.77
CA ASN A 442 -5.08 -8.42 -15.50
C ASN A 442 -4.65 -9.21 -16.74
N MET A 443 -5.58 -9.60 -17.61
CA MET A 443 -5.27 -10.27 -18.89
C MET A 443 -4.55 -9.35 -19.87
N SER A 444 -4.97 -8.08 -19.99
CA SER A 444 -4.35 -7.12 -20.90
C SER A 444 -2.88 -6.87 -20.59
N LYS A 445 -2.50 -6.89 -19.30
CA LYS A 445 -1.10 -6.76 -18.85
C LYS A 445 -0.22 -7.95 -19.23
N ASN A 446 -0.76 -9.18 -19.25
CA ASN A 446 0.01 -10.37 -19.65
C ASN A 446 0.25 -10.45 -21.17
N ASN A 447 -0.64 -9.87 -21.99
CA ASN A 447 -0.48 -9.85 -23.46
C ASN A 447 0.46 -8.75 -23.97
N THR A 448 1.01 -7.92 -23.08
CA THR A 448 1.97 -6.86 -23.43
C THR A 448 3.41 -7.23 -23.05
N ILE A 449 3.68 -8.52 -22.81
CA ILE A 449 5.02 -9.07 -22.51
C ILE A 449 5.74 -9.43 -23.81
#